data_AF-A0A843IZ90-F1
#
_entry.id   AF-A0A843IZ90-F1
#
_cell.length_a   1.000
_cell.length_b   1.000
_cell.length_c   1.000
_cell.angle_alpha   90.00
_cell.angle_beta   90.00
_cell.angle_gamma   90.00
#
_symmetry.space_group_name_H-M   'P 1'
#
loop_
_entity.id
_entity.type
_entity.pdbx_description
1 polymer ?
#
loop_
_entity_poly.entity_id
_entity_poly.type
_entity_poly.pdbx_seq_one_letter_code
_entity_poly.pdbx_strand_id
1 'polypeptide(L)' 'MVGVLKGDTVLLEQREGSQFYNRGNYGYPVKRDFELDLIEACYLMECGRLNVSDDGKDMT' A
#
# COMPACT_ATOMS: atom_id res chain seq x y z
N MET A 1 -3.94 4.24 6.93
CA MET A 1 -2.73 4.36 6.09
C MET A 1 -3.21 4.55 4.68
N VAL A 2 -2.53 5.42 3.91
CA VAL A 2 -3.01 5.87 2.60
C VAL A 2 -1.99 5.46 1.55
N GLY A 3 -2.42 4.59 0.64
CA GLY A 3 -1.64 4.21 -0.54
C GLY A 3 -2.10 4.95 -1.78
N VAL A 4 -1.19 5.09 -2.74
CA VAL A 4 -1.48 5.66 -4.06
C VAL A 4 -1.27 4.58 -5.11
N LEU A 5 -2.31 4.29 -5.90
CA LEU A 5 -2.19 3.39 -7.04
C LEU A 5 -1.30 4.05 -8.11
N LYS A 6 -0.30 3.31 -8.58
CA LYS A 6 0.59 3.69 -9.68
C LYS A 6 0.77 2.49 -10.62
N GLY A 7 0.00 2.48 -11.70
CA GLY A 7 0.02 1.36 -12.64
C GLY A 7 -0.54 0.10 -12.00
N ASP A 8 0.34 -0.88 -11.78
CA ASP A 8 0.04 -2.19 -11.20
C ASP A 8 0.58 -2.37 -9.78
N THR A 9 0.95 -1.28 -9.11
CA THR A 9 1.45 -1.30 -7.72
C THR A 9 0.82 -0.19 -6.89
N VAL A 10 0.77 -0.39 -5.58
CA VAL A 10 0.35 0.64 -4.63
C VAL A 10 1.59 1.16 -3.89
N LEU A 11 1.85 2.46 -4.03
CA LEU A 11 2.94 3.13 -3.34
C LEU A 11 2.51 3.60 -1.96
N LEU A 12 3.39 3.38 -0.98
CA LEU A 12 3.27 3.86 0.38
C LEU A 12 4.49 4.69 0.76
N GLU A 13 4.29 5.68 1.61
CA GLU A 13 5.41 6.33 2.27
C GLU A 13 6.17 5.34 3.16
N GLN A 14 7.49 5.51 3.28
CA GLN A 14 8.38 4.61 4.01
C GLN A 14 7.90 4.30 5.45
N ARG A 15 7.32 5.29 6.14
CA ARG A 15 6.81 5.13 7.51
C ARG A 15 5.57 4.25 7.59
N GLU A 16 4.71 4.28 6.57
CA GLU A 16 3.52 3.44 6.50
C GLU A 16 3.89 2.03 6.03
N GLY A 17 4.68 1.93 4.96
CA GLY A 17 5.14 0.65 4.41
C GLY A 17 5.96 -0.17 5.41
N SER A 18 6.85 0.46 6.18
CA SER A 18 7.60 -0.24 7.23
C SER A 18 6.73 -0.85 8.32
N GLN A 19 5.54 -0.29 8.61
CA GLN A 19 4.61 -0.91 9.56
C GLN A 19 3.95 -2.17 8.98
N PHE A 20 3.60 -2.14 7.69
CA PHE A 20 3.05 -3.31 7.00
C PHE A 20 4.07 -4.43 6.87
N TYR A 21 5.31 -4.09 6.54
CA TYR A 21 6.41 -5.05 6.49
C TYR A 21 6.67 -5.69 7.85
N ASN A 22 6.88 -4.87 8.89
CA ASN A 22 7.25 -5.39 10.23
C ASN A 22 6.13 -6.18 10.92
N ARG A 23 4.86 -5.96 10.56
CA ARG A 23 3.71 -6.59 11.23
C ARG A 23 2.99 -7.65 10.40
N GLY A 24 3.49 -7.96 9.20
CA GLY A 24 2.84 -8.94 8.33
C GLY A 24 3.60 -9.34 7.07
N ASN A 25 4.83 -8.87 6.89
CA ASN A 25 5.63 -9.10 5.68
C ASN A 25 4.93 -8.68 4.37
N TYR A 26 4.11 -7.63 4.41
CA TYR A 26 3.49 -7.07 3.21
C TYR A 26 4.41 -6.07 2.53
N GLY A 27 4.50 -6.16 1.22
CA GLY A 27 5.24 -5.24 0.36
C GLY A 27 6.74 -5.34 0.48
N TYR A 28 7.43 -4.51 -0.31
CA TYR A 28 8.88 -4.43 -0.29
C TYR A 28 9.38 -2.97 -0.41
N PRO A 29 10.54 -2.67 0.21
CA PRO A 29 11.11 -1.33 0.14
C PRO A 29 11.67 -1.04 -1.26
N VAL A 30 11.31 0.12 -1.82
CA VAL A 30 11.83 0.59 -3.11
C VAL A 30 12.36 2.01 -2.97
N LYS A 31 13.69 2.14 -2.98
CA LYS A 31 14.43 3.40 -2.82
C LYS A 31 13.97 4.22 -1.59
N ARG A 32 12.99 5.11 -1.77
CA ARG A 32 12.46 6.02 -0.75
C ARG A 32 11.03 5.69 -0.31
N ASP A 33 10.36 4.79 -1.01
CA ASP A 33 8.97 4.42 -0.80
C ASP A 33 8.85 2.91 -0.52
N PHE A 34 7.62 2.46 -0.36
CA PHE A 34 7.26 1.05 -0.24
C PHE A 34 6.27 0.68 -1.33
N GLU A 35 6.47 -0.46 -1.96
CA GLU A 35 5.56 -0.99 -2.97
C GLU A 35 4.79 -2.16 -2.38
N LEU A 36 3.48 -2.16 -2.59
CA LEU A 36 2.61 -3.32 -2.44
C LEU A 36 2.21 -3.80 -3.83
N ASP A 37 2.16 -5.12 -4.00
CA ASP A 37 1.45 -5.68 -5.15
C ASP A 37 -0.08 -5.52 -4.98
N LEU A 38 -0.84 -5.67 -6.06
CA LEU A 38 -2.29 -5.48 -6.02
C LEU A 38 -3.02 -6.49 -5.14
N ILE A 39 -2.49 -7.71 -4.99
CA ILE A 39 -3.13 -8.75 -4.18
C ILE A 39 -2.98 -8.39 -2.70
N GLU A 40 -1.79 -7.99 -2.28
CA GLU A 40 -1.51 -7.50 -0.94
C GLU A 40 -2.34 -6.25 -0.62
N ALA A 41 -2.38 -5.29 -1.56
CA ALA A 41 -3.15 -4.06 -1.40
C ALA A 41 -4.64 -4.34 -1.25
N CYS A 42 -5.24 -5.17 -2.12
CA CYS A 42 -6.64 -5.59 -2.02
C CYS A 42 -6.93 -6.28 -0.69
N TYR A 43 -6.08 -7.22 -0.28
CA TYR A 43 -6.24 -7.90 1.01
C TYR A 43 -6.24 -6.92 2.19
N LEU A 44 -5.31 -5.96 2.19
CA LEU A 44 -5.21 -4.95 3.24
C LEU A 44 -6.39 -3.96 3.22
N MET A 45 -6.95 -3.65 2.05
CA MET A 45 -8.18 -2.87 1.90
C MET A 45 -9.39 -3.62 2.46
N GLU A 46 -9.58 -4.89 2.11
CA GLU A 46 -10.67 -5.73 2.65
C GLU A 46 -10.59 -5.88 4.17
N CYS A 47 -9.38 -5.92 4.72
CA CYS A 47 -9.17 -5.94 6.17
C CYS A 47 -9.43 -4.57 6.85
N GLY A 48 -9.71 -3.51 6.10
CA GLY A 48 -9.86 -2.14 6.61
C GLY A 48 -8.55 -1.54 7.14
N ARG A 49 -7.40 -2.04 6.68
CA ARG A 49 -6.06 -1.65 7.15
C ARG A 49 -5.37 -0.64 6.23
N LEU A 50 -5.81 -0.56 4.98
CA LEU A 50 -5.27 0.31 3.94
C LEU A 50 -6.41 1.00 3.20
N ASN A 51 -6.28 2.30 2.95
CA ASN A 51 -7.10 3.02 1.99
C ASN A 51 -6.24 3.32 0.78
N VAL A 52 -6.72 3.05 -0.43
CA VAL A 52 -5.99 3.32 -1.67
C VAL A 52 -6.70 4.43 -2.43
N SER A 53 -5.93 5.38 -2.95
CA SER A 53 -6.40 6.42 -3.85
C SER A 53 -5.79 6.27 -5.23
N ASP A 54 -6.57 6.50 -6.26
CA ASP A 54 -6.13 6.60 -7.65
C ASP A 54 -6.48 7.98 -8.19
N ASP A 55 -5.46 8.75 -8.55
CA ASP A 55 -5.57 10.14 -9.00
C ASP A 55 -6.48 11.02 -8.11
N GLY A 56 -6.35 10.85 -6.79
CA GLY A 56 -7.13 11.58 -5.78
C GLY A 56 -8.55 11.05 -5.55
N LYS A 57 -8.93 9.96 -6.22
CA LYS A 57 -10.20 9.25 -5.98
C LYS A 57 -9.97 8.03 -5.10
N ASP A 58 -10.69 7.95 -4.00
CA ASP A 58 -10.67 6.76 -3.15
C ASP A 58 -11.21 5.55 -3.90
N MET A 59 -10.47 4.45 -3.80
CA MET A 59 -10.91 3.14 -4.27
C MET A 59 -11.69 2.46 -3.15
N THR A 60 -12.90 2.00 -3.46
CA THR A 60 -13.81 1.27 -2.56
C THR A 60 -13.87 -0.20 -2.92
#